data_AF-A0A7M3SAM5-F1
#
_entry.id   AF-A0A7M3SAM5-F1
#
_cell.length_a   1.000
_cell.length_b   1.000
_cell.length_c   1.000
_cell.angle_alpha   90.00
_cell.angle_beta   90.00
_cell.angle_gamma   90.00
#
_symmetry.space_group_name_H-M   'P 1'
#
loop_
_entity.id
_entity.type
_entity.pdbx_description
1 polymer ?
#
loop_
_entity_poly.entity_id
_entity_poly.type
_entity_poly.pdbx_seq_one_letter_code
_entity_poly.pdbx_strand_id
1 'polypeptide(L)' 'MTTKELDKLLNDSLIAYSSEIRSCYKEGGKEPVNEGDIVELARQTFYTMDEFRKNIIKYLESK' A
#
# COMPACT_ATOMS: atom_id res chain seq x y z
N MET A 1 -16.17 14.21 1.32
CA MET A 1 -15.37 13.46 0.32
C MET A 1 -16.32 12.72 -0.62
N THR A 2 -16.06 12.68 -1.91
CA THR A 2 -16.85 11.90 -2.87
C THR A 2 -16.28 10.49 -3.05
N THR A 3 -17.07 9.56 -3.59
CA THR A 3 -16.58 8.20 -3.88
C THR A 3 -15.42 8.22 -4.90
N LYS A 4 -15.41 9.17 -5.84
CA LYS A 4 -14.31 9.34 -6.81
C LYS A 4 -13.03 9.83 -6.13
N GLU A 5 -13.15 10.73 -5.16
CA GLU A 5 -12.00 11.18 -4.37
C GLU A 5 -11.43 10.05 -3.51
N LEU A 6 -12.31 9.24 -2.88
CA LEU A 6 -11.88 8.06 -2.13
C LEU A 6 -11.15 7.06 -3.03
N ASP A 7 -11.73 6.71 -4.18
CA ASP A 7 -11.14 5.79 -5.15
C ASP A 7 -9.74 6.25 -5.58
N LYS A 8 -9.60 7.55 -5.87
CA LYS A 8 -8.29 8.15 -6.19
C LYS A 8 -7.28 7.94 -5.04
N LEU A 9 -7.65 8.23 -3.80
CA LEU A 9 -6.75 8.10 -2.65
C LEU A 9 -6.32 6.65 -2.39
N LEU A 10 -7.25 5.70 -2.54
CA LEU A 10 -6.94 4.27 -2.41
C LEU A 10 -6.01 3.81 -3.55
N ASN A 11 -6.27 4.23 -4.79
CA ASN A 11 -5.42 3.90 -5.91
C ASN A 11 -4.02 4.53 -5.83
N ASP A 12 -3.91 5.78 -5.37
CA ASP A 12 -2.62 6.44 -5.15
C ASP A 12 -1.78 5.67 -4.11
N SER A 13 -2.42 5.15 -3.05
CA SER A 13 -1.76 4.34 -2.03
C SER A 13 -1.28 2.99 -2.58
N LEU A 14 -2.03 2.37 -3.51
CA LEU A 14 -1.60 1.14 -4.20
C LEU A 14 -0.42 1.39 -5.14
N ILE A 15 -0.44 2.51 -5.87
CA ILE A 15 0.66 2.90 -6.75
C ILE A 15 1.94 3.11 -5.94
N ALA A 16 1.84 3.82 -4.81
CA ALA A 16 2.97 4.04 -3.91
C ALA A 16 3.54 2.71 -3.38
N TYR A 17 2.67 1.83 -2.87
CA TYR A 17 3.07 0.49 -2.42
C TYR A 17 3.77 -0.32 -3.53
N SER A 18 3.17 -0.34 -4.72
CA SER A 18 3.71 -1.08 -5.87
C SER A 18 5.08 -0.56 -6.28
N SER A 19 5.25 0.76 -6.28
CA SER A 19 6.52 1.41 -6.60
C SER A 19 7.60 1.07 -5.55
N GLU A 20 7.26 1.13 -4.27
CA GLU A 20 8.19 0.85 -3.17
C GLU A 20 8.65 -0.62 -3.23
N ILE A 21 7.72 -1.57 -3.28
CA ILE A 21 8.04 -3.01 -3.32
C ILE A 21 8.88 -3.37 -4.54
N ARG A 22 8.60 -2.79 -5.72
CA ARG A 22 9.40 -3.04 -6.93
C ARG A 22 10.80 -2.42 -6.86
N SER A 23 10.97 -1.36 -6.08
CA SER A 23 12.28 -0.76 -5.83
C SER A 23 13.14 -1.61 -4.91
N CYS A 24 12.52 -2.30 -3.94
CA CYS A 24 13.18 -3.20 -3.01
C CYS A 24 13.42 -4.60 -3.61
N TYR A 25 12.46 -5.10 -4.40
CA TYR A 25 12.45 -6.47 -4.91
C TYR A 25 12.29 -6.47 -6.43
N LYS A 26 13.38 -6.85 -7.11
CA LYS A 26 13.35 -7.01 -8.57
C LYS A 26 12.51 -8.22 -8.94
N GLU A 27 11.47 -7.99 -9.75
CA GLU A 27 10.67 -9.08 -10.34
C GLU A 27 11.58 -10.05 -11.11
N GLY A 28 11.46 -11.35 -10.82
CA GLY A 28 12.30 -12.39 -11.44
C GLY A 28 13.74 -12.45 -10.92
N GLY A 29 14.05 -11.77 -9.81
CA GLY A 29 15.30 -11.94 -9.09
C GLY A 29 15.53 -13.41 -8.69
N LYS A 30 16.78 -13.85 -8.74
CA LYS A 30 17.19 -15.21 -8.33
C LYS A 30 17.78 -15.25 -6.92
N GLU A 31 17.84 -14.10 -6.27
CA GLU A 31 18.34 -13.96 -4.91
C GLU A 31 17.34 -14.61 -3.94
N PRO A 32 17.81 -15.43 -2.97
CA PRO A 32 16.93 -16.00 -1.96
C PRO A 32 16.29 -14.90 -1.11
N VAL A 33 14.99 -15.07 -0.83
CA VAL A 33 14.26 -14.22 0.12
C VAL A 33 14.83 -14.43 1.52
N ASN A 34 15.11 -13.34 2.23
CA ASN A 34 15.55 -13.34 3.62
C ASN A 34 14.46 -12.80 4.57
N GLU A 35 14.69 -12.88 5.88
CA GLU A 35 13.73 -12.42 6.90
C GLU A 35 13.42 -10.92 6.79
N GLY A 36 14.43 -10.10 6.45
CA GLY A 36 14.25 -8.67 6.23
C GLY A 36 13.31 -8.38 5.06
N ASP A 37 13.35 -9.19 4.01
CA ASP A 37 12.46 -9.04 2.85
C ASP A 37 11.00 -9.27 3.22
N ILE A 38 10.76 -10.30 4.03
CA ILE A 38 9.42 -10.64 4.53
C ILE A 38 8.91 -9.52 5.46
N VAL A 39 9.77 -9.01 6.34
CA VAL A 39 9.44 -7.93 7.27
C VAL A 39 9.06 -6.65 6.51
N GLU A 40 9.79 -6.30 5.46
CA GLU A 40 9.49 -5.11 4.66
C GLU A 40 8.18 -5.28 3.87
N LEU A 41 7.97 -6.44 3.22
CA LEU A 41 6.72 -6.75 2.54
C LEU A 41 5.52 -6.63 3.49
N ALA A 42 5.63 -7.21 4.68
CA ALA A 42 4.59 -7.16 5.71
C ALA A 42 4.34 -5.72 6.19
N ARG A 43 5.42 -4.93 6.39
CA ARG A 43 5.35 -3.53 6.83
C ARG A 43 4.65 -2.66 5.79
N GLN A 44 5.07 -2.73 4.54
CA GLN A 44 4.47 -1.95 3.46
C GLN A 44 3.00 -2.33 3.27
N THR A 45 2.67 -3.62 3.34
CA THR A 45 1.28 -4.09 3.29
C THR A 45 0.45 -3.49 4.42
N PHE A 46 0.96 -3.52 5.65
CA PHE A 46 0.28 -2.95 6.81
C PHE A 46 0.06 -1.44 6.65
N TYR A 47 1.05 -0.69 6.18
CA TYR A 47 0.92 0.76 5.95
C TYR A 47 -0.14 1.08 4.90
N THR A 48 -0.18 0.35 3.78
CA THR A 48 -1.22 0.53 2.75
C THR A 48 -2.61 0.22 3.31
N MET A 49 -2.76 -0.85 4.09
CA MET A 49 -4.04 -1.22 4.71
C MET A 49 -4.50 -0.20 5.76
N ASP A 50 -3.59 0.35 6.57
CA ASP A 50 -3.93 1.39 7.53
C ASP A 50 -4.32 2.71 6.84
N GLU A 51 -3.65 3.06 5.74
CA GLU A 51 -4.00 4.23 4.94
C GLU A 51 -5.36 4.07 4.26
N PHE A 52 -5.67 2.87 3.77
CA PHE A 52 -7.01 2.53 3.28
C PHE A 52 -8.06 2.74 4.37
N ARG A 53 -7.84 2.16 5.56
CA ARG A 53 -8.75 2.28 6.70
C ARG A 53 -9.00 3.75 7.05
N LYS A 54 -7.95 4.57 7.15
CA LYS A 54 -8.05 6.01 7.42
C LYS A 54 -8.92 6.73 6.40
N ASN A 55 -8.66 6.52 5.10
CA ASN A 55 -9.40 7.19 4.04
C ASN A 55 -10.87 6.75 3.96
N ILE A 56 -11.15 5.47 4.18
CA ILE A 56 -12.52 4.93 4.24
C ILE A 56 -13.29 5.54 5.41
N ILE A 57 -12.72 5.53 6.62
CA ILE A 57 -13.37 6.13 7.80
C ILE A 57 -13.63 7.61 7.58
N LYS A 58 -12.64 8.36 7.09
CA LYS A 58 -12.79 9.79 6.77
C LYS A 58 -13.91 10.05 5.74
N TYR A 59 -14.08 9.17 4.74
CA TYR A 59 -15.18 9.27 3.80
C TYR A 59 -16.53 9.08 4.50
N LEU A 60 -16.65 8.03 5.34
CA LEU A 60 -17.88 7.69 6.06
C LEU A 60 -18.29 8.77 7.06
N GLU A 61 -17.34 9.35 7.79
CA GLU A 61 -17.57 10.46 8.73
C GLU A 61 -17.94 11.78 8.03
N SER A 62 -17.63 11.92 6.74
CA SER A 62 -17.96 13.11 5.96
C SER A 62 -19.37 13.09 5.34
N LYS A 63 -20.17 12.06 5.64
CA LYS A 63 -21.57 11.92 5.25
C LYS A 63 -22.49 12.20 6.43
#